data_AF-A0A1T4ZUV2-F1
#
_entry.id   AF-A0A1T4ZUV2-F1
#
_cell.length_a   1.000
_cell.length_b   1.000
_cell.length_c   1.000
_cell.angle_alpha   90.00
_cell.angle_beta   90.00
_cell.angle_gamma   90.00
#
_symmetry.space_group_name_H-M   'P 1'
#
loop_
_entity.id
_entity.type
_entity.pdbx_description
1 polymer ?
#
loop_
_entity_poly.entity_id
_entity_poly.type
_entity_poly.pdbx_seq_one_letter_code
_entity_poly.pdbx_strand_id
1 'polypeptide(L)'
;MRDTDKTMNQLYKSLGKLFYAVAICDGSVHIKEWDKVEEIVKEKWLYVDDFADRYGTDAANQIEIVFDWLLEYEKTSEECFQEFKEFYEEHPHAFSEEIKSLTKETTNAIANSFSKKNKSELMLLAKIELLLK
;
A
#
# COMPACT_ATOMS: atom_id res chain seq x y z
N MET A 1 14.01 5.40 19.28
CA MET A 1 14.80 5.26 18.03
C MET A 1 14.64 3.87 17.44
N ARG A 2 15.16 2.78 18.04
CA ARG A 2 15.01 1.42 17.45
C ARG A 2 13.58 0.96 17.18
N ASP A 3 12.62 1.30 18.04
CA ASP A 3 11.22 0.88 17.84
C ASP A 3 10.53 1.66 16.72
N THR A 4 10.84 2.95 16.57
CA THR A 4 10.30 3.82 15.52
C THR A 4 10.75 3.35 14.13
N ASP A 5 12.03 2.98 13.98
CA ASP A 5 12.59 2.50 12.71
C ASP A 5 11.91 1.18 12.28
N LYS A 6 11.64 0.30 13.25
CA LYS A 6 10.93 -0.96 13.01
C LYS A 6 9.49 -0.72 12.59
N THR A 7 8.78 0.18 13.27
CA THR A 7 7.39 0.52 12.94
C THR A 7 7.29 1.15 11.56
N MET A 8 8.20 2.04 11.17
CA MET A 8 8.20 2.62 9.82
C MET A 8 8.47 1.57 8.74
N ASN A 9 9.44 0.67 8.93
CA ASN A 9 9.66 -0.42 7.99
C ASN A 9 8.42 -1.32 7.86
N GLN A 10 7.73 -1.61 8.98
CA GLN A 10 6.49 -2.38 8.96
C GLN A 10 5.34 -1.63 8.29
N LEU A 11 5.28 -0.30 8.40
CA LEU A 11 4.31 0.54 7.66
C LEU A 11 4.48 0.37 6.15
N TYR A 12 5.69 0.54 5.61
CA TYR A 12 5.91 0.37 4.16
C TYR A 12 5.62 -1.06 3.69
N LYS A 13 5.94 -2.07 4.49
CA LYS A 13 5.54 -3.46 4.20
C LYS A 13 4.02 -3.63 4.21
N SER A 14 3.33 -3.00 5.14
CA SER A 14 1.87 -3.02 5.24
C SER A 14 1.23 -2.33 4.02
N LEU A 15 1.79 -1.22 3.56
CA LEU A 15 1.37 -0.54 2.34
C LEU A 15 1.57 -1.41 1.09
N GLY A 16 2.69 -2.13 0.97
CA GLY A 16 2.91 -3.11 -0.10
C GLY A 16 1.82 -4.19 -0.16
N LYS A 17 1.41 -4.72 1.00
CA LYS A 17 0.29 -5.67 1.10
C LYS A 17 -1.03 -5.03 0.65
N LEU A 18 -1.32 -3.81 1.10
CA LEU A 18 -2.56 -3.14 0.73
C LEU A 18 -2.64 -2.85 -0.78
N PHE A 19 -1.55 -2.40 -1.38
CA PHE A 19 -1.50 -2.11 -2.81
C PHE A 19 -1.65 -3.38 -3.64
N TYR A 20 -1.00 -4.46 -3.21
CA TYR A 20 -1.22 -5.78 -3.79
C TYR A 20 -2.68 -6.23 -3.62
N ALA A 21 -3.30 -6.02 -2.44
CA ALA A 21 -4.70 -6.37 -2.21
C ALA A 21 -5.65 -5.69 -3.20
N VAL A 22 -5.37 -4.44 -3.56
CA VAL A 22 -6.15 -3.71 -4.57
C VAL A 22 -5.93 -4.30 -5.96
N ALA A 23 -4.69 -4.59 -6.34
CA ALA A 23 -4.37 -5.12 -7.67
C ALA A 23 -4.87 -6.57 -7.89
N ILE A 24 -4.76 -7.45 -6.89
CA ILE A 24 -5.23 -8.85 -6.98
C ILE A 24 -6.75 -8.97 -6.74
N CYS A 25 -7.47 -7.86 -6.53
CA CYS A 25 -8.87 -7.88 -6.12
C CYS A 25 -9.79 -8.63 -7.10
N ASP A 26 -9.46 -8.60 -8.39
CA ASP A 26 -10.19 -9.32 -9.44
C ASP A 26 -9.74 -10.77 -9.66
N GLY A 27 -8.71 -11.22 -8.93
CA GLY A 27 -8.11 -12.55 -9.01
C GLY A 27 -6.80 -12.61 -9.80
N SER A 28 -6.35 -11.52 -10.42
CA SER A 28 -5.04 -11.46 -11.10
C SER A 28 -4.47 -10.06 -11.13
N VAL A 29 -3.17 -9.89 -10.87
CA VAL A 29 -2.52 -8.58 -11.04
C VAL A 29 -2.23 -8.33 -12.51
N HIS A 30 -2.71 -7.22 -13.05
CA HIS A 30 -2.34 -6.75 -14.38
C HIS A 30 -1.06 -5.93 -14.36
N ILE A 31 -0.23 -6.07 -15.41
CA ILE A 31 1.05 -5.33 -15.51
C ILE A 31 0.89 -3.82 -15.36
N LYS A 32 -0.22 -3.24 -15.83
CA LYS A 32 -0.51 -1.80 -15.67
C LYS A 32 -0.69 -1.36 -14.21
N GLU A 33 -1.19 -2.26 -13.37
CA GLU A 33 -1.38 -2.02 -11.95
C GLU A 33 -0.04 -2.08 -11.23
N TRP A 34 0.81 -3.04 -11.60
CA TRP A 34 2.18 -3.11 -11.12
C TRP A 34 3.01 -1.88 -11.54
N ASP A 35 3.00 -1.52 -12.83
CA ASP A 35 3.68 -0.33 -13.34
C ASP A 35 3.22 0.93 -12.60
N LYS A 36 1.93 1.01 -12.26
CA LYS A 36 1.38 2.15 -11.51
C LYS A 36 1.88 2.19 -10.06
N VAL A 37 2.08 1.04 -9.41
CA VAL A 37 2.70 0.96 -8.09
C VAL A 37 4.14 1.48 -8.15
N GLU A 38 4.96 0.97 -9.06
CA GLU A 38 6.35 1.40 -9.22
C GLU A 38 6.46 2.92 -9.51
N GLU A 39 5.57 3.45 -10.36
CA GLU A 39 5.50 4.88 -10.65
C GLU A 39 5.20 5.70 -9.39
N ILE A 40 4.12 5.38 -8.67
CA ILE A 40 3.69 6.17 -7.50
C ILE A 40 4.67 6.03 -6.33
N VAL A 41 5.29 4.86 -6.15
CA VAL A 41 6.33 4.67 -5.13
C VAL A 41 7.48 5.64 -5.36
N LYS A 42 7.95 5.73 -6.61
CA LYS A 42 9.06 6.62 -7.00
C LYS A 42 8.67 8.09 -6.99
N GLU A 43 7.46 8.44 -7.40
CA GLU A 43 7.04 9.84 -7.50
C GLU A 43 6.59 10.45 -6.18
N LYS A 44 6.02 9.65 -5.28
CA LYS A 44 5.36 10.16 -4.07
C LYS A 44 5.96 9.56 -2.81
N TRP A 45 5.96 8.24 -2.68
CA TRP A 45 6.35 7.59 -1.42
C TRP A 45 7.82 7.79 -1.03
N LEU A 46 8.71 8.03 -2.00
CA LEU A 46 10.10 8.42 -1.73
C LEU A 46 10.25 9.78 -1.02
N TYR A 47 9.25 10.67 -1.11
CA TYR A 47 9.34 12.07 -0.69
C TYR A 47 8.39 12.45 0.45
N VAL A 48 7.67 11.48 1.02
CA VAL A 48 6.57 11.68 1.99
C VAL A 48 7.04 12.12 3.39
N ASP A 49 8.33 12.35 3.62
CA ASP A 49 8.77 12.99 4.87
C ASP A 49 10.18 13.61 4.79
N ASP A 50 10.43 14.60 5.66
CA ASP A 50 11.74 15.22 5.97
C ASP A 50 12.76 14.20 6.54
N PHE A 51 12.33 12.97 6.82
CA PHE A 51 13.19 11.82 7.13
C PHE A 51 13.95 11.26 5.91
N ALA A 52 13.72 11.83 4.72
CA ALA A 52 14.43 11.54 3.49
C ALA A 52 15.96 11.60 3.64
N ASP A 53 16.49 12.37 4.59
CA ASP A 53 17.95 12.48 4.78
C ASP A 53 18.60 11.26 5.48
N ARG A 54 17.83 10.25 5.94
CA ARG A 54 18.40 8.99 6.47
C ARG A 54 17.78 7.67 6.00
N TYR A 55 16.52 7.63 5.55
CA TYR A 55 15.83 6.35 5.28
C TYR A 55 14.79 6.36 4.15
N GLY A 56 14.39 7.52 3.61
CA GLY A 56 13.27 7.62 2.66
C GLY A 56 13.43 6.77 1.39
N THR A 57 14.66 6.64 0.90
CA THR A 57 14.95 5.85 -0.31
C THR A 57 14.82 4.34 -0.08
N ASP A 58 15.36 3.80 1.02
CA ASP A 58 15.36 2.36 1.27
C ASP A 58 14.03 1.83 1.81
N ALA A 59 13.27 2.67 2.51
CA ALA A 59 12.03 2.26 3.15
C ALA A 59 10.86 2.18 2.17
N ALA A 60 10.72 3.15 1.26
CA ALA A 60 9.67 3.13 0.24
C ALA A 60 9.82 1.93 -0.73
N ASN A 61 11.05 1.51 -1.02
CA ASN A 61 11.33 0.30 -1.81
C ASN A 61 10.76 -0.98 -1.17
N GLN A 62 10.47 -0.99 0.13
CA GLN A 62 9.82 -2.13 0.78
C GLN A 62 8.40 -2.37 0.26
N ILE A 63 7.72 -1.34 -0.24
CA ILE A 63 6.41 -1.48 -0.90
C ILE A 63 6.56 -2.40 -2.11
N GLU A 64 7.49 -2.08 -3.01
CA GLU A 64 7.76 -2.84 -4.23
C GLU A 64 8.22 -4.27 -3.89
N ILE A 65 9.15 -4.43 -2.94
CA ILE A 65 9.66 -5.74 -2.52
C ILE A 65 8.55 -6.65 -1.98
N VAL A 66 7.67 -6.13 -1.12
CA VAL A 66 6.58 -6.93 -0.55
C VAL A 66 5.55 -7.28 -1.61
N PHE A 67 5.24 -6.33 -2.49
CA PHE A 67 4.29 -6.58 -3.57
C PHE A 67 4.82 -7.67 -4.52
N ASP A 68 6.07 -7.58 -4.97
CA ASP A 68 6.72 -8.57 -5.84
C ASP A 68 6.73 -9.97 -5.19
N TRP A 69 7.06 -10.04 -3.90
CA TRP A 69 6.99 -11.30 -3.16
C TRP A 69 5.56 -11.88 -3.09
N LEU A 70 4.53 -11.04 -3.02
CA LEU A 70 3.13 -11.48 -3.01
C LEU A 70 2.65 -11.94 -4.39
N LEU A 71 3.24 -11.46 -5.48
CA LEU A 71 2.98 -11.98 -6.83
C LEU A 71 3.43 -13.44 -6.95
N GLU A 72 4.52 -13.84 -6.28
CA GLU A 72 5.00 -15.22 -6.27
C GLU A 72 4.22 -16.14 -5.32
N TYR A 73 3.79 -15.62 -4.17
CA TYR A 73 3.13 -16.39 -3.11
C TYR A 73 1.59 -16.44 -3.23
N GLU A 74 1.01 -15.62 -4.11
CA GLU A 74 -0.42 -15.57 -4.46
C GLU A 74 -1.37 -15.47 -3.24
N LYS A 75 -1.08 -14.58 -2.28
CA LYS A 75 -2.06 -14.28 -1.21
C LYS A 75 -3.33 -13.69 -1.80
N THR A 76 -4.46 -13.88 -1.10
CA THR A 76 -5.73 -13.29 -1.52
C THR A 76 -5.81 -11.81 -1.16
N SER A 77 -6.63 -11.06 -1.91
CA SER A 77 -6.95 -9.64 -1.64
C SER A 77 -7.43 -9.43 -0.20
N GLU A 78 -8.32 -10.30 0.30
CA GLU A 78 -8.90 -10.15 1.64
C GLU A 78 -7.86 -10.41 2.74
N GLU A 79 -6.98 -11.40 2.59
CA GLU A 79 -5.89 -11.65 3.56
C GLU A 79 -4.95 -10.45 3.66
N CYS A 80 -4.52 -9.91 2.52
CA CYS A 80 -3.62 -8.75 2.49
C CYS A 80 -4.29 -7.49 3.06
N PHE A 81 -5.57 -7.26 2.77
CA PHE A 81 -6.32 -6.17 3.37
C PHE A 81 -6.47 -6.33 4.89
N GLN A 82 -6.77 -7.54 5.35
CA GLN A 82 -6.93 -7.83 6.78
C GLN A 82 -5.61 -7.63 7.54
N GLU A 83 -4.49 -8.10 7.00
CA GLU A 83 -3.15 -7.87 7.59
C GLU A 83 -2.79 -6.36 7.63
N PHE A 84 -3.17 -5.58 6.61
CA PHE A 84 -3.00 -4.13 6.64
C PHE A 84 -3.84 -3.48 7.73
N LYS A 85 -5.11 -3.88 7.83
CA LYS A 85 -6.06 -3.36 8.82
C LYS A 85 -5.58 -3.61 10.24
N GLU A 86 -5.12 -4.81 10.54
CA GLU A 86 -4.56 -5.16 11.85
C GLU A 86 -3.36 -4.27 12.19
N PHE A 87 -2.44 -4.08 11.25
CA PHE A 87 -1.30 -3.19 11.46
C PHE A 87 -1.73 -1.74 11.71
N TYR A 88 -2.74 -1.24 10.99
CA TYR A 88 -3.30 0.09 11.20
C TYR A 88 -3.91 0.25 12.60
N GLU A 89 -4.66 -0.75 13.07
CA GLU A 89 -5.30 -0.75 14.39
C GLU A 89 -4.26 -0.88 15.53
N GLU A 90 -3.18 -1.62 15.32
CA GLU A 90 -2.07 -1.77 16.28
C GLU A 90 -1.14 -0.54 16.34
N HIS A 91 -0.93 0.13 15.21
CA HIS A 91 0.01 1.25 15.06
C HIS A 91 -0.63 2.53 14.48
N PRO A 92 -1.72 3.06 15.06
CA PRO A 92 -2.41 4.23 14.48
C PRO A 92 -1.52 5.48 14.41
N HIS A 93 -0.52 5.58 15.29
CA HIS A 93 0.46 6.67 15.32
C HIS A 93 1.41 6.68 14.12
N ALA A 94 1.55 5.55 13.40
CA ALA A 94 2.35 5.47 12.17
C ALA A 94 1.61 6.07 10.95
N PHE A 95 0.31 6.31 11.07
CA PHE A 95 -0.53 6.81 9.98
C PHE A 95 -0.89 8.27 10.22
N SER A 96 0.03 9.17 9.85
CA SER A 96 -0.28 10.60 9.78
C SER A 96 -1.39 10.88 8.76
N GLU A 97 -2.00 12.06 8.83
CA GLU A 97 -3.03 12.46 7.86
C GLU A 97 -2.50 12.47 6.41
N GLU A 98 -1.22 12.80 6.23
CA GLU A 98 -0.54 12.71 4.93
C GLU A 98 -0.40 11.27 4.45
N ILE A 99 0.07 10.34 5.31
CA ILE A 99 0.17 8.92 4.97
C ILE A 99 -1.20 8.36 4.62
N LYS A 100 -2.24 8.68 5.39
CA LYS A 100 -3.62 8.24 5.09
C LYS A 100 -4.10 8.78 3.75
N SER A 101 -3.87 10.07 3.50
CA SER A 101 -4.27 10.73 2.24
C SER A 101 -3.58 10.09 1.04
N LEU A 102 -2.27 9.90 1.12
CA LEU A 102 -1.51 9.29 0.04
C LEU A 102 -1.84 7.81 -0.15
N THR A 103 -2.13 7.08 0.94
CA THR A 103 -2.61 5.69 0.86
C THR A 103 -3.89 5.61 0.04
N LYS A 104 -4.88 6.47 0.33
CA LYS A 104 -6.14 6.54 -0.42
C LYS A 104 -5.92 6.93 -1.87
N GLU A 105 -5.05 7.89 -2.14
CA GLU A 105 -4.74 8.31 -3.51
C GLU A 105 -4.10 7.16 -4.30
N THR A 106 -3.15 6.46 -3.69
CA THR A 106 -2.42 5.35 -4.32
C THR A 106 -3.36 4.18 -4.61
N THR A 107 -4.21 3.78 -3.66
CA THR A 107 -5.16 2.68 -3.88
C THR A 107 -6.17 3.02 -4.98
N ASN A 108 -6.66 4.26 -5.04
CA ASN A 108 -7.50 4.71 -6.13
C ASN A 108 -6.76 4.69 -7.47
N ALA A 109 -5.52 5.14 -7.53
CA ALA A 109 -4.74 5.16 -8.77
C ALA A 109 -4.44 3.76 -9.31
N ILE A 110 -4.13 2.79 -8.45
CA ILE A 110 -3.93 1.39 -8.83
C ILE A 110 -5.22 0.84 -9.44
N ALA A 111 -6.35 0.93 -8.73
CA ALA A 111 -7.65 0.45 -9.23
C ALA A 111 -8.11 1.15 -10.52
N ASN A 112 -7.66 2.39 -10.77
CA ASN A 112 -7.98 3.15 -11.98
C ASN A 112 -7.00 2.89 -13.14
N SER A 113 -5.85 2.27 -12.88
CA SER A 113 -4.81 2.01 -13.89
C SER A 113 -5.21 0.92 -14.89
N PHE A 114 -6.13 0.04 -14.47
CA PHE A 114 -6.72 -0.98 -15.30
C PHE A 114 -8.22 -0.75 -15.52
N SER A 115 -8.69 -1.02 -16.74
CA SER A 115 -10.00 -0.60 -17.22
C SER A 115 -11.18 -1.43 -16.69
N LYS A 116 -10.94 -2.48 -15.91
CA LYS A 116 -12.01 -3.35 -15.38
C LYS A 116 -12.41 -2.96 -13.96
N LYS A 117 -13.00 -1.78 -13.78
CA LYS A 117 -13.64 -1.44 -12.50
C LYS A 117 -14.73 -2.46 -12.15
N ASN A 118 -14.44 -3.37 -11.23
CA ASN A 118 -15.38 -4.39 -10.82
C ASN A 118 -16.00 -4.03 -9.46
N LYS A 119 -17.08 -4.73 -9.09
CA LYS A 119 -17.81 -4.45 -7.84
C LYS A 119 -16.94 -4.70 -6.59
N SER A 120 -16.04 -5.68 -6.64
CA SER A 120 -15.15 -6.04 -5.53
C SER A 120 -14.14 -4.95 -5.24
N GLU A 121 -13.52 -4.36 -6.27
CA GLU A 121 -12.60 -3.24 -6.13
C GLU A 121 -13.29 -2.02 -5.50
N LEU A 122 -14.50 -1.67 -5.95
CA LEU A 122 -15.27 -0.56 -5.37
C LEU A 122 -15.60 -0.81 -3.89
N MET A 123 -15.93 -2.06 -3.52
CA MET A 123 -16.17 -2.44 -2.13
C MET A 123 -14.88 -2.34 -1.30
N LEU A 124 -13.74 -2.78 -1.83
CA LEU A 124 -12.45 -2.70 -1.15
C LEU A 124 -12.01 -1.23 -0.95
N LEU A 125 -12.11 -0.40 -1.98
CA LEU A 125 -11.82 1.03 -1.88
C LEU A 125 -12.71 1.72 -0.84
N ALA A 126 -14.01 1.38 -0.80
CA ALA A 126 -14.92 1.90 0.22
C ALA A 126 -14.52 1.45 1.65
N LYS A 127 -14.08 0.20 1.83
CA LYS A 127 -13.54 -0.29 3.12
C LYS A 127 -12.29 0.53 3.52
N ILE A 128 -11.37 0.78 2.59
CA ILE A 128 -10.15 1.56 2.83
C ILE A 128 -10.48 3.00 3.22
N GLU A 129 -11.42 3.65 2.52
CA GLU A 129 -11.87 5.01 2.83
C GLU A 129 -12.49 5.14 4.23
N LEU A 130 -13.26 4.13 4.64
CA LEU A 130 -13.87 4.09 5.97
C LEU A 130 -12.84 3.82 7.07
N LEU A 131 -11.83 2.98 6.81
CA LEU A 131 -10.79 2.63 7.76
C LEU A 131 -9.84 3.81 8.04
N LEU A 132 -9.43 4.51 6.99
CA LEU A 132 -8.46 5.61 7.05
C LEU A 132 -9.13 6.98 7.22
N LYS A 133 -10.33 7.00 7.80
CA LYS A 133 -11.12 8.23 8.00
C LYS A 133 -10.58 9.09 9.14
#